data_AF-D7PIT4-F1
#
_entry.id   AF-D7PIT4-F1
#
_cell.length_a   1.000
_cell.length_b   1.000
_cell.length_c   1.000
_cell.angle_alpha   90.00
_cell.angle_beta   90.00
_cell.angle_gamma   90.00
#
_symmetry.space_group_name_H-M   'P 1'
#
loop_
_entity.id
_entity.type
_entity.pdbx_description
1 polymer ?
#
loop_
_entity_poly.entity_id
_entity_poly.type
_entity_poly.pdbx_seq_one_letter_code
_entity_poly.pdbx_strand_id
1 'polypeptide(L)'
;MQGFGILAAAIVALVVVSAFKNSIHDDVSSIDYCWRLVLGLGAVPGLFALYFRLTVPESPRYTMDIERDINQASQDITTVLSTGKYKERGLEEPAVRINVPKSSWADFRNYFGKWKNGKILMGTAVSWFALDVAFYGIGLNNSIILNAIGFSNDPDPYISLKNIAIGNIIISAMGTVPGYWFTVFFVDKWGRKTIQLMGFTVLTILFIVVGSAYHQIKDASIALFIVFFTLLQFFQNFGPNTTTFIVPGEVFPTRYRSTGHGISAASGKLGAIIAQVGF
;
A
#
# COMPACT_ATOMS: atom_id res chain seq x y z
N MET A 1 1.25 -5.41 6.48
CA MET A 1 -0.03 -4.65 6.61
C MET A 1 0.28 -3.16 6.66
N GLN A 2 0.17 -2.47 5.52
CA GLN A 2 0.49 -1.04 5.39
C GLN A 2 -0.30 -0.16 6.38
N GLY A 3 -1.54 -0.54 6.73
CA GLY A 3 -2.37 0.22 7.67
C GLY A 3 -1.76 0.41 9.05
N PHE A 4 -1.08 -0.60 9.61
CA PHE A 4 -0.38 -0.46 10.90
C PHE A 4 0.80 0.50 10.80
N GLY A 5 1.49 0.54 9.66
CA GLY A 5 2.57 1.51 9.42
C GLY A 5 2.05 2.96 9.40
N ILE A 6 0.92 3.19 8.73
CA ILE A 6 0.27 4.51 8.68
C ILE A 6 -0.19 4.94 10.09
N LEU A 7 -0.84 4.03 10.83
CA LEU A 7 -1.27 4.32 12.21
C LEU A 7 -0.08 4.59 13.14
N ALA A 8 0.96 3.76 13.09
CA ALA A 8 2.16 3.94 13.89
C ALA A 8 2.86 5.27 13.57
N ALA A 9 2.96 5.65 12.29
CA ALA A 9 3.51 6.94 11.89
C ALA A 9 2.72 8.12 12.47
N ALA A 10 1.38 8.06 12.46
CA ALA A 10 0.54 9.09 13.05
C ALA A 10 0.68 9.17 14.59
N ILE A 11 0.83 8.03 15.27
CA ILE A 11 1.09 7.96 16.73
C ILE A 11 2.47 8.56 17.04
N VAL A 12 3.51 8.19 16.30
CA VAL A 12 4.85 8.75 16.48
C VAL A 12 4.84 10.26 16.28
N ALA A 13 4.15 10.76 15.25
CA ALA A 13 3.99 12.19 15.04
C ALA A 13 3.31 12.88 16.24
N LEU A 14 2.25 12.29 16.79
CA LEU A 14 1.57 12.82 17.98
C LEU A 14 2.50 12.85 19.20
N VAL A 15 3.27 11.78 19.43
CA VAL A 15 4.21 11.68 20.57
C VAL A 15 5.31 12.72 20.44
N VAL A 16 5.92 12.85 19.26
CA VAL A 16 7.00 13.83 19.02
C VAL A 16 6.48 15.26 19.20
N VAL A 17 5.35 15.60 18.58
CA VAL A 17 4.75 16.95 18.73
C VAL A 17 4.40 17.23 20.20
N SER A 18 3.87 16.25 20.92
CA SER A 18 3.54 16.39 22.36
C SER A 18 4.79 16.58 23.23
N ALA A 19 5.89 15.89 22.91
CA ALA A 19 7.16 16.02 23.64
C ALA A 19 7.80 17.40 23.44
N PHE A 20 7.64 18.00 22.27
CA PHE A 20 8.17 19.31 21.92
C PHE A 20 7.21 20.47 22.26
N LYS A 21 6.12 20.23 22.99
CA LYS A 21 5.11 21.26 23.31
C LYS A 21 5.71 22.57 23.80
N ASN A 22 6.50 22.53 24.88
CA ASN A 22 7.07 23.73 25.49
C ASN A 22 8.04 24.41 24.51
N SER A 23 8.88 23.63 23.83
CA SER A 23 9.84 24.16 22.85
C SER A 23 9.18 24.80 21.64
N ILE A 24 8.03 24.29 21.18
CA ILE A 24 7.25 24.89 20.08
C ILE A 24 6.61 26.21 20.51
N HIS A 25 6.17 26.31 21.77
CA HIS A 25 5.62 27.54 22.34
C HIS A 25 6.69 28.62 22.56
N ASP A 26 7.91 28.21 22.92
CA ASP A 26 9.04 29.13 23.11
C ASP A 26 9.64 29.58 21.75
N ASP A 27 9.82 28.65 20.81
CA ASP A 27 10.34 28.91 19.47
C ASP A 27 9.73 27.94 18.44
N VAL A 28 8.99 28.52 17.49
CA VAL A 28 8.35 27.79 16.38
C VAL A 28 9.39 27.06 15.52
N SER A 29 10.65 27.50 15.49
CA SER A 29 11.73 26.82 14.78
C SER A 29 11.98 25.39 15.29
N SER A 30 11.55 25.08 16.53
CA SER A 30 11.60 23.74 17.12
C SER A 30 10.83 22.67 16.32
N ILE A 31 9.90 23.10 15.46
CA ILE A 31 9.18 22.21 14.54
C ILE A 31 10.16 21.55 13.54
N ASP A 32 11.30 22.18 13.22
CA ASP A 32 12.31 21.60 12.32
C ASP A 32 12.88 20.29 12.89
N TYR A 33 13.12 20.24 14.20
CA TYR A 33 13.55 19.00 14.87
C TYR A 33 12.45 17.94 14.86
N CYS A 34 11.19 18.34 14.99
CA CYS A 34 10.06 17.41 15.05
C CYS A 34 9.92 16.58 13.77
N TRP A 35 9.90 17.20 12.58
CA TRP A 35 9.73 16.46 11.32
C TRP A 35 10.95 15.57 11.02
N ARG A 36 12.16 16.02 11.34
CA ARG A 36 13.40 15.23 11.21
C ARG A 36 13.36 13.99 12.09
N LEU A 37 12.92 14.12 13.34
CA LEU A 37 12.76 12.99 14.25
C LEU A 37 11.71 12.01 13.77
N VAL A 38 10.55 12.50 13.30
CA VAL A 38 9.50 11.63 12.74
C VAL A 38 10.01 10.84 11.53
N LEU A 39 10.73 11.50 10.60
CA LEU A 39 11.34 10.80 9.46
C LEU A 39 12.44 9.82 9.89
N GLY A 40 13.30 10.22 10.83
CA GLY A 40 14.39 9.39 11.35
C GLY A 40 13.88 8.13 12.05
N LEU A 41 12.84 8.26 12.88
CA LEU A 41 12.16 7.12 13.51
C LEU A 41 11.50 6.21 12.47
N GLY A 42 11.00 6.77 11.36
CA GLY A 42 10.47 6.00 10.23
C GLY A 42 11.50 5.11 9.54
N ALA A 43 12.81 5.41 9.64
CA ALA A 43 13.86 4.57 9.10
C ALA A 43 14.08 3.28 9.92
N VAL A 44 13.72 3.27 11.21
CA VAL A 44 13.98 2.15 12.12
C VAL A 44 13.30 0.85 11.66
N PRO A 45 11.98 0.81 11.36
CA PRO A 45 11.36 -0.39 10.78
C PRO A 45 11.98 -0.83 9.45
N GLY A 46 12.44 0.12 8.63
CA GLY A 46 13.13 -0.16 7.36
C GLY A 46 14.46 -0.88 7.56
N LEU A 47 15.24 -0.49 8.57
CA LEU A 47 16.49 -1.16 8.94
C LEU A 47 16.25 -2.58 9.44
N PHE A 48 15.23 -2.78 10.28
CA PHE A 48 14.82 -4.13 10.69
C PHE A 48 14.40 -4.99 9.50
N ALA A 49 13.59 -4.44 8.59
CA ALA A 49 13.17 -5.14 7.38
C ALA A 49 14.37 -5.50 6.48
N LEU A 50 15.36 -4.60 6.35
CA LEU A 50 16.59 -4.87 5.61
C LEU A 50 17.41 -5.97 6.26
N TYR A 51 17.61 -5.92 7.59
CA TYR A 51 18.28 -6.98 8.34
C TYR A 51 17.60 -8.33 8.09
N PHE A 52 16.28 -8.41 8.25
CA PHE A 52 15.55 -9.66 7.99
C PHE A 52 15.64 -10.09 6.53
N ARG A 53 15.56 -9.16 5.57
CA ARG A 53 15.68 -9.45 4.14
C ARG A 53 17.04 -10.05 3.78
N LEU A 54 18.11 -9.62 4.45
CA LEU A 54 19.46 -10.17 4.26
C LEU A 54 19.63 -11.54 4.92
N THR A 55 18.83 -11.87 5.94
CA THR A 55 18.88 -13.16 6.64
C THR A 55 17.89 -14.22 6.14
N VAL A 56 16.83 -13.82 5.42
CA VAL A 56 15.81 -14.73 4.91
C VAL A 56 16.28 -15.33 3.57
N PRO A 57 16.33 -16.67 3.44
CA PRO A 57 16.74 -17.32 2.21
C PRO A 57 15.74 -17.08 1.07
N GLU A 58 16.23 -17.18 -0.16
CA GLU A 58 15.42 -16.99 -1.37
C GLU A 58 14.29 -18.02 -1.47
N SER A 59 13.21 -17.65 -2.19
CA SER A 59 12.04 -18.53 -2.26
C SER A 59 12.35 -19.81 -3.05
N PRO A 60 11.89 -21.00 -2.61
CA PRO A 60 12.15 -22.26 -3.32
C PRO A 60 11.65 -22.28 -4.76
N ARG A 61 10.59 -21.52 -5.08
CA ARG A 61 10.09 -21.33 -6.45
C ARG A 61 11.03 -20.52 -7.32
N TYR A 62 11.72 -19.52 -6.75
CA TYR A 62 12.74 -18.76 -7.46
C TYR A 62 13.95 -19.67 -7.77
N THR A 63 14.40 -20.45 -6.79
CA THR A 63 15.46 -21.44 -6.98
C THR A 63 15.08 -22.50 -8.03
N MET A 64 13.83 -22.97 -8.02
CA MET A 64 13.34 -23.94 -9.00
C MET A 64 13.24 -23.36 -10.42
N ASP A 65 12.55 -22.23 -10.58
CA ASP A 65 12.15 -21.71 -11.89
C ASP A 65 13.23 -20.81 -12.52
N ILE A 66 14.10 -20.21 -11.71
CA ILE A 66 15.10 -19.22 -12.15
C ILE A 66 16.53 -19.73 -11.94
N GLU A 67 16.87 -20.31 -10.78
CA GLU A 67 18.20 -20.91 -10.55
C GLU A 67 18.33 -22.31 -11.19
N ARG A 68 17.20 -22.91 -11.58
CA ARG A 68 17.06 -24.16 -12.35
C ARG A 68 17.51 -25.41 -11.59
N ASP A 69 17.26 -25.46 -10.28
CA ASP A 69 17.52 -26.63 -9.44
C ASP A 69 16.22 -27.27 -8.91
N ILE A 70 15.77 -28.34 -9.58
CA ILE A 70 14.50 -29.05 -9.31
C ILE A 70 14.62 -29.97 -8.09
N ASN A 71 15.82 -30.48 -7.82
CA ASN A 71 16.08 -31.35 -6.67
C ASN A 71 16.09 -30.53 -5.38
N GLN A 72 16.67 -29.32 -5.42
CA GLN A 72 16.67 -28.37 -4.31
C GLN A 72 15.24 -27.92 -3.95
N ALA A 73 14.42 -27.58 -4.95
CA ALA A 73 13.03 -27.18 -4.72
C ALA A 73 12.17 -28.28 -4.10
N SER A 74 12.32 -29.54 -4.54
CA SER A 74 11.58 -30.67 -3.95
C SER A 74 12.05 -30.98 -2.52
N GLN A 75 13.35 -30.90 -2.22
CA GLN A 75 13.88 -31.12 -0.88
C GLN A 75 13.51 -29.99 0.08
N ASP A 76 13.55 -28.73 -0.37
CA ASP A 76 13.17 -27.56 0.41
C ASP A 76 11.68 -27.54 0.73
N ILE A 77 10.83 -27.88 -0.25
CA ILE A 77 9.38 -28.05 -0.05
C ILE A 77 9.10 -29.17 0.96
N THR A 78 9.76 -30.32 0.82
CA THR A 78 9.54 -31.48 1.71
C THR A 78 10.02 -31.19 3.14
N THR A 79 11.15 -30.48 3.30
CA THR A 79 11.75 -30.14 4.59
C THR A 79 10.97 -29.05 5.33
N VAL A 80 10.48 -28.04 4.61
CA VAL A 80 9.59 -27.01 5.16
C VAL A 80 8.23 -27.61 5.56
N LEU A 81 7.67 -28.51 4.75
CA LEU A 81 6.40 -29.18 5.04
C LEU A 81 6.48 -30.19 6.20
N SER A 82 7.63 -30.84 6.42
CA SER A 82 7.79 -31.92 7.42
C SER A 82 8.38 -31.47 8.76
N THR A 83 9.28 -30.49 8.77
CA THR A 83 10.07 -30.16 9.97
C THR A 83 10.04 -28.68 10.38
N GLY A 84 9.55 -27.78 9.53
CA GLY A 84 9.51 -26.34 9.82
C GLY A 84 10.89 -25.66 9.98
N LYS A 85 12.00 -26.36 9.68
CA LYS A 85 13.38 -25.84 9.72
C LYS A 85 14.09 -26.14 8.41
N TYR A 86 14.75 -25.15 7.82
CA TYR A 86 15.53 -25.26 6.59
C TYR A 86 16.94 -25.80 6.85
N LYS A 87 17.50 -26.59 5.93
CA LYS A 87 18.88 -27.12 6.00
C LYS A 87 19.62 -26.71 4.73
N GLU A 88 20.50 -25.72 4.81
CA GLU A 88 21.38 -25.35 3.69
C GLU A 88 22.30 -26.51 3.33
N ARG A 89 22.46 -26.77 2.02
CA ARG A 89 23.37 -27.79 1.51
C ARG A 89 24.73 -27.19 1.19
N GLY A 90 25.79 -27.82 1.69
CA GLY A 90 27.18 -27.59 1.28
C GLY A 90 27.42 -27.99 -0.18
N LEU A 91 27.86 -26.99 -0.96
CA LEU A 91 28.61 -26.91 -2.22
C LEU A 91 28.85 -28.09 -3.21
N GLU A 92 28.38 -29.33 -3.02
CA GLU A 92 28.95 -30.48 -3.76
C GLU A 92 28.04 -31.31 -4.70
N GLU A 93 26.76 -30.97 -4.96
CA GLU A 93 25.96 -31.73 -5.96
C GLU A 93 25.69 -30.98 -7.28
N PRO A 94 25.86 -31.64 -8.45
CA PRO A 94 25.68 -31.01 -9.75
C PRO A 94 24.20 -30.79 -10.09
N ALA A 95 23.78 -29.52 -10.12
CA ALA A 95 22.43 -29.09 -10.48
C ALA A 95 22.05 -29.49 -11.92
N VAL A 96 20.93 -30.18 -12.09
CA VAL A 96 20.37 -30.54 -13.40
C VAL A 96 19.66 -29.32 -14.01
N ARG A 97 20.41 -28.52 -14.79
CA ARG A 97 19.89 -27.29 -15.43
C ARG A 97 19.03 -27.62 -16.66
N ILE A 98 17.70 -27.62 -16.51
CA ILE A 98 16.80 -27.66 -17.68
C ILE A 98 16.88 -26.34 -18.44
N ASN A 99 17.12 -26.40 -19.76
CA ASN A 99 17.23 -25.23 -20.62
C ASN A 99 15.84 -24.68 -21.01
N VAL A 100 15.18 -23.99 -20.08
CA VAL A 100 13.99 -23.19 -20.41
C VAL A 100 14.45 -21.91 -21.13
N PRO A 101 13.90 -21.56 -22.32
CA PRO A 101 14.35 -20.39 -23.07
C PRO A 101 14.09 -19.09 -22.28
N LYS A 102 15.11 -18.24 -22.15
CA LYS A 102 15.02 -16.91 -21.50
C LYS A 102 13.87 -16.12 -22.13
N SER A 103 13.04 -15.46 -21.32
CA SER A 103 11.94 -14.64 -21.84
C SER A 103 12.51 -13.48 -22.65
N SER A 104 12.22 -13.45 -23.95
CA SER A 104 12.56 -12.31 -24.81
C SER A 104 11.47 -11.25 -24.77
N TRP A 105 11.84 -9.99 -24.99
CA TRP A 105 10.90 -8.89 -25.21
C TRP A 105 9.95 -9.16 -26.40
N ALA A 106 10.42 -9.89 -27.41
CA ALA A 106 9.57 -10.33 -28.52
C ALA A 106 8.46 -11.29 -28.05
N ASP A 107 8.78 -12.23 -27.16
CA ASP A 107 7.80 -13.16 -26.60
C ASP A 107 6.76 -12.44 -25.73
N PHE A 108 7.21 -11.45 -24.96
CA PHE A 108 6.32 -10.61 -24.15
C PHE A 108 5.32 -9.84 -25.04
N ARG A 109 5.83 -9.17 -26.09
CA ARG A 109 4.99 -8.45 -27.05
C ARG A 109 4.03 -9.38 -27.79
N ASN A 110 4.48 -10.57 -28.18
CA ASN A 110 3.63 -11.58 -28.82
C ASN A 110 2.56 -12.13 -27.87
N TYR A 111 2.85 -12.27 -26.58
CA TYR A 111 1.90 -12.74 -25.59
C TYR A 111 0.84 -11.68 -25.24
N PHE A 112 1.26 -10.46 -24.89
CA PHE A 112 0.36 -9.37 -24.50
C PHE A 112 -0.27 -8.62 -25.68
N GLY A 113 0.32 -8.74 -26.88
CA GLY A 113 -0.29 -8.25 -28.13
C GLY A 113 -1.59 -8.99 -28.48
N LYS A 114 -1.79 -10.21 -27.97
CA LYS A 114 -3.08 -10.91 -28.09
C LYS A 114 -4.08 -10.26 -27.13
N TRP A 115 -5.20 -9.79 -27.66
CA TRP A 115 -6.25 -9.09 -26.87
C TRP A 115 -6.68 -9.85 -25.61
N LYS A 116 -6.79 -11.19 -25.67
CA LYS A 116 -7.13 -12.04 -24.53
C LYS A 116 -6.24 -11.79 -23.31
N ASN A 117 -4.95 -11.54 -23.51
CA ASN A 117 -3.95 -11.33 -22.47
C ASN A 117 -3.72 -9.83 -22.24
N GLY A 118 -3.69 -9.04 -23.31
CA GLY A 118 -3.54 -7.58 -23.25
C GLY A 118 -4.63 -6.91 -22.42
N LYS A 119 -5.89 -7.35 -22.53
CA LYS A 119 -6.99 -6.82 -21.72
C LYS A 119 -6.81 -7.05 -20.21
N ILE A 120 -6.10 -8.12 -19.81
CA ILE A 120 -5.81 -8.41 -18.40
C ILE A 120 -4.76 -7.41 -17.90
N LEU A 121 -3.69 -7.21 -18.66
CA LEU A 121 -2.65 -6.22 -18.34
C LEU A 121 -3.23 -4.81 -18.29
N MET A 122 -4.09 -4.45 -19.24
CA MET A 122 -4.77 -3.16 -19.24
C MET A 122 -5.70 -3.03 -18.02
N GLY A 123 -6.46 -4.08 -17.68
CA GLY A 123 -7.34 -4.07 -16.52
C GLY A 123 -6.59 -3.88 -15.19
N THR A 124 -5.46 -4.56 -15.00
CA THR A 124 -4.61 -4.38 -13.80
C THR A 124 -3.93 -3.01 -13.78
N ALA A 125 -3.45 -2.53 -14.92
CA ALA A 125 -2.79 -1.22 -15.01
C ALA A 125 -3.76 -0.05 -14.79
N VAL A 126 -4.94 -0.08 -15.42
CA VAL A 126 -5.95 0.98 -15.30
C VAL A 126 -6.56 1.00 -13.90
N SER A 127 -6.83 -0.17 -13.31
CA SER A 127 -7.33 -0.21 -11.94
C SER A 127 -6.30 0.33 -10.94
N TRP A 128 -5.02 0.00 -11.10
CA TRP A 128 -3.98 0.56 -10.24
C TRP A 128 -3.81 2.06 -10.45
N PHE A 129 -3.82 2.52 -11.69
CA PHE A 129 -3.80 3.94 -12.00
C PHE A 129 -4.95 4.69 -11.31
N ALA A 130 -6.20 4.23 -11.48
CA ALA A 130 -7.37 4.86 -10.88
C ALA A 130 -7.34 4.84 -9.35
N LEU A 131 -6.88 3.72 -8.77
CA LEU A 131 -6.66 3.60 -7.34
C LEU A 131 -5.64 4.63 -6.84
N ASP A 132 -4.46 4.69 -7.43
CA ASP A 132 -3.36 5.54 -6.95
C ASP A 132 -3.71 7.03 -7.10
N VAL A 133 -4.48 7.42 -8.14
CA VAL A 133 -5.02 8.78 -8.25
C VAL A 133 -5.84 9.14 -7.01
N ALA A 134 -6.82 8.30 -6.66
CA ALA A 134 -7.68 8.53 -5.51
C ALA A 134 -6.92 8.40 -4.16
N PHE A 135 -6.08 7.37 -4.04
CA PHE A 135 -5.36 7.04 -2.81
C PHE A 135 -4.38 8.15 -2.42
N TYR A 136 -3.56 8.59 -3.36
CA TYR A 136 -2.58 9.65 -3.10
C TYR A 136 -3.23 11.03 -3.08
N GLY A 137 -4.24 11.29 -3.91
CA GLY A 137 -5.00 12.55 -3.87
C GLY A 137 -5.64 12.81 -2.51
N ILE A 138 -6.22 11.78 -1.88
CA ILE A 138 -6.73 11.87 -0.50
C ILE A 138 -5.57 11.86 0.51
N GLY A 139 -4.66 10.89 0.39
CA GLY A 139 -3.68 10.59 1.42
C GLY A 139 -2.63 11.68 1.62
N LEU A 140 -2.13 12.27 0.54
CA LEU A 140 -1.12 13.34 0.59
C LEU A 140 -1.72 14.66 1.07
N ASN A 141 -2.99 14.90 0.73
CA ASN A 141 -3.71 16.11 1.13
C ASN A 141 -4.46 15.98 2.45
N ASN A 142 -4.25 14.91 3.23
CA ASN A 142 -5.06 14.68 4.45
C ASN A 142 -4.91 15.82 5.48
N SER A 143 -3.69 16.33 5.68
CA SER A 143 -3.44 17.48 6.57
C SER A 143 -4.13 18.76 6.09
N ILE A 144 -4.14 18.98 4.77
CA ILE A 144 -4.82 20.12 4.12
C ILE A 144 -6.33 19.99 4.29
N ILE A 145 -6.88 18.80 4.08
CA ILE A 145 -8.31 18.53 4.25
C ILE A 145 -8.74 18.73 5.71
N LEU A 146 -7.98 18.20 6.67
CA LEU A 146 -8.23 18.40 8.10
C LEU A 146 -8.17 19.88 8.50
N ASN A 147 -7.26 20.65 7.90
CA ASN A 147 -7.20 22.10 8.12
C ASN A 147 -8.39 22.82 7.48
N ALA A 148 -8.72 22.48 6.23
CA ALA A 148 -9.79 23.10 5.45
C ALA A 148 -11.19 22.88 6.08
N ILE A 149 -11.41 21.75 6.75
CA ILE A 149 -12.67 21.49 7.49
C ILE A 149 -12.68 22.13 8.88
N GLY A 150 -11.60 22.77 9.30
CA GLY A 150 -11.49 23.43 10.60
C GLY A 150 -11.05 22.51 11.75
N PHE A 151 -10.73 21.23 11.49
CA PHE A 151 -10.31 20.29 12.53
C PHE A 151 -8.94 20.64 13.12
N SER A 152 -8.04 21.18 12.30
CA SER A 152 -6.72 21.65 12.72
C SER A 152 -6.48 23.14 12.46
N ASN A 153 -7.54 23.91 12.23
CA ASN A 153 -7.45 25.36 12.01
C ASN A 153 -7.38 26.10 13.35
N ASP A 154 -6.25 25.96 14.03
CA ASP A 154 -5.94 26.65 15.29
C ASP A 154 -4.76 27.61 15.08
N PRO A 155 -4.80 28.85 15.63
CA PRO A 155 -3.69 29.79 15.54
C PRO A 155 -2.40 29.28 16.21
N ASP A 156 -2.51 28.39 17.21
CA ASP A 156 -1.35 27.78 17.86
C ASP A 156 -0.80 26.64 16.99
N PRO A 157 0.45 26.75 16.48
CA PRO A 157 1.08 25.72 15.66
C PRO A 157 1.14 24.35 16.36
N TYR A 158 1.32 24.32 17.67
CA TYR A 158 1.33 23.08 18.44
C TYR A 158 -0.05 22.41 18.42
N ILE A 159 -1.11 23.16 18.67
CA ILE A 159 -2.49 22.62 18.67
C ILE A 159 -2.88 22.17 17.27
N SER A 160 -2.55 22.95 16.24
CA SER A 160 -2.78 22.58 14.84
C SER A 160 -2.10 21.25 14.47
N LEU A 161 -0.80 21.12 14.74
CA LEU A 161 -0.04 19.89 14.44
C LEU A 161 -0.54 18.69 15.25
N LYS A 162 -0.87 18.90 16.53
CA LYS A 162 -1.47 17.88 17.38
C LYS A 162 -2.81 17.41 16.81
N ASN A 163 -3.67 18.34 16.38
CA ASN A 163 -4.97 17.99 15.79
C ASN A 163 -4.80 17.27 14.45
N ILE A 164 -3.84 17.65 13.60
CA ILE A 164 -3.52 16.90 12.37
C ILE A 164 -3.14 15.45 12.72
N ALA A 165 -2.26 15.25 13.71
CA ALA A 165 -1.85 13.92 14.14
C ALA A 165 -3.03 13.10 14.70
N ILE A 166 -3.88 13.71 15.54
CA ILE A 166 -5.10 13.07 16.08
C ILE A 166 -6.07 12.70 14.95
N GLY A 167 -6.32 13.59 14.00
CA GLY A 167 -7.20 13.33 12.86
C GLY A 167 -6.70 12.16 12.01
N ASN A 168 -5.40 12.11 11.73
CA ASN A 168 -4.76 10.98 11.06
C ASN A 168 -4.90 9.67 11.84
N ILE A 169 -4.76 9.69 13.18
CA ILE A 169 -4.98 8.52 14.03
C ILE A 169 -6.43 8.04 13.93
N ILE A 170 -7.41 8.93 14.06
CA ILE A 170 -8.84 8.60 13.98
C ILE A 170 -9.15 7.94 12.64
N ILE A 171 -8.76 8.59 11.54
CA ILE A 171 -9.01 8.11 10.18
C ILE A 171 -8.32 6.76 9.95
N SER A 172 -7.07 6.59 10.42
CA SER A 172 -6.32 5.35 10.22
C SER A 172 -6.84 4.20 11.07
N ALA A 173 -7.20 4.48 12.33
CA ALA A 173 -7.69 3.48 13.28
C ALA A 173 -9.11 3.02 12.94
N MET A 174 -9.97 3.91 12.42
CA MET A 174 -11.35 3.59 12.08
C MET A 174 -11.55 3.19 10.61
N GLY A 175 -10.73 3.72 9.69
CA GLY A 175 -10.87 3.49 8.25
C GLY A 175 -9.83 2.51 7.74
N THR A 176 -8.57 2.93 7.73
CA THR A 176 -7.48 2.20 7.07
C THR A 176 -7.24 0.81 7.66
N VAL A 177 -7.02 0.71 8.98
CA VAL A 177 -6.70 -0.57 9.64
C VAL A 177 -7.87 -1.56 9.56
N PRO A 178 -9.12 -1.18 9.89
CA PRO A 178 -10.26 -2.08 9.73
C PRO A 178 -10.48 -2.50 8.28
N GLY A 179 -10.30 -1.61 7.31
CA GLY A 179 -10.45 -1.95 5.89
C GLY A 179 -9.49 -3.06 5.43
N TYR A 180 -8.25 -3.07 5.91
CA TYR A 180 -7.33 -4.18 5.65
C TYR A 180 -7.79 -5.49 6.27
N TRP A 181 -8.22 -5.47 7.53
CA TRP A 181 -8.70 -6.69 8.22
C TRP A 181 -9.95 -7.26 7.58
N PHE A 182 -10.89 -6.40 7.18
CA PHE A 182 -12.05 -6.84 6.40
C PHE A 182 -11.60 -7.49 5.08
N THR A 183 -10.60 -6.94 4.39
CA THR A 183 -10.08 -7.62 3.20
C THR A 183 -9.53 -9.00 3.54
N VAL A 184 -8.71 -9.12 4.58
CA VAL A 184 -8.15 -10.40 5.02
C VAL A 184 -9.24 -11.43 5.30
N PHE A 185 -10.33 -11.06 5.98
CA PHE A 185 -11.40 -11.99 6.33
C PHE A 185 -12.30 -12.39 5.15
N PHE A 186 -12.44 -11.52 4.14
CA PHE A 186 -13.41 -11.71 3.06
C PHE A 186 -12.78 -12.04 1.70
N VAL A 187 -11.47 -11.81 1.49
CA VAL A 187 -10.81 -11.98 0.18
C VAL A 187 -10.89 -13.40 -0.37
N ASP A 188 -10.82 -14.40 0.50
CA ASP A 188 -10.93 -15.81 0.11
C ASP A 188 -12.37 -16.29 -0.03
N LYS A 189 -13.33 -15.61 0.63
CA LYS A 189 -14.76 -15.97 0.56
C LYS A 189 -15.47 -15.33 -0.64
N TRP A 190 -15.25 -14.04 -0.88
CA TRP A 190 -15.96 -13.27 -1.91
C TRP A 190 -15.20 -13.18 -3.23
N GLY A 191 -13.89 -13.44 -3.18
CA GLY A 191 -13.00 -13.33 -4.31
C GLY A 191 -12.49 -11.90 -4.54
N ARG A 192 -11.31 -11.81 -5.16
CA ARG A 192 -10.56 -10.56 -5.34
C ARG A 192 -11.29 -9.58 -6.26
N LYS A 193 -11.83 -10.07 -7.38
CA LYS A 193 -12.55 -9.25 -8.37
C LYS A 193 -13.82 -8.61 -7.81
N THR A 194 -14.58 -9.35 -7.02
CA THR A 194 -15.83 -8.86 -6.41
C THR A 194 -15.54 -7.72 -5.43
N ILE A 195 -14.54 -7.91 -4.55
CA ILE A 195 -14.11 -6.88 -3.60
C ILE A 195 -13.59 -5.64 -4.33
N GLN A 196 -12.82 -5.83 -5.40
CA GLN A 196 -12.29 -4.70 -6.18
C GLN A 196 -13.40 -3.87 -6.84
N LEU A 197 -14.38 -4.52 -7.49
CA LEU A 197 -15.50 -3.83 -8.12
C LEU A 197 -16.38 -3.14 -7.09
N MET A 198 -16.72 -3.83 -6.01
CA MET A 198 -17.51 -3.26 -4.90
C MET A 198 -16.81 -2.03 -4.30
N GLY A 199 -15.52 -2.12 -4.02
CA GLY A 199 -14.74 -1.01 -3.49
C GLY A 199 -14.73 0.18 -4.44
N PHE A 200 -14.45 -0.01 -5.73
CA PHE A 200 -14.53 1.09 -6.71
C PHE A 200 -15.93 1.69 -6.84
N THR A 201 -16.99 0.87 -6.86
CA THR A 201 -18.36 1.37 -6.94
C THR A 201 -18.72 2.22 -5.72
N VAL A 202 -18.43 1.74 -4.51
CA VAL A 202 -18.72 2.47 -3.27
C VAL A 202 -17.88 3.75 -3.19
N LEU A 203 -16.59 3.69 -3.55
CA LEU A 203 -15.73 4.88 -3.61
C LEU A 203 -16.27 5.92 -4.58
N THR A 204 -16.69 5.54 -5.79
CA THR A 204 -17.28 6.47 -6.75
C THR A 204 -18.50 7.17 -6.18
N ILE A 205 -19.41 6.42 -5.53
CA ILE A 205 -20.59 7.00 -4.88
C ILE A 205 -20.17 7.96 -3.76
N LEU A 206 -19.25 7.56 -2.89
CA LEU A 206 -18.77 8.38 -1.79
C LEU A 206 -18.08 9.66 -2.29
N PHE A 207 -17.27 9.59 -3.35
CA PHE A 207 -16.65 10.76 -3.96
C PHE A 207 -17.66 11.71 -4.57
N ILE A 208 -18.70 11.21 -5.23
CA ILE A 208 -19.80 12.05 -5.75
C ILE A 208 -20.52 12.74 -4.58
N VAL A 209 -20.83 12.01 -3.51
CA VAL A 209 -21.50 12.58 -2.33
C VAL A 209 -20.64 13.64 -1.66
N VAL A 210 -19.39 13.33 -1.33
CA VAL A 210 -18.48 14.28 -0.65
C VAL A 210 -18.15 15.47 -1.55
N GLY A 211 -17.99 15.26 -2.85
CA GLY A 211 -17.69 16.33 -3.81
C GLY A 211 -18.87 17.26 -4.06
N SER A 212 -20.08 16.73 -4.24
CA SER A 212 -21.28 17.54 -4.50
C SER A 212 -21.85 18.21 -3.25
N ALA A 213 -21.72 17.54 -2.09
CA ALA A 213 -22.26 18.01 -0.82
C ALA A 213 -21.18 18.56 0.14
N TYR A 214 -20.01 18.95 -0.38
CA TYR A 214 -18.85 19.34 0.45
C TYR A 214 -19.19 20.42 1.49
N HIS A 215 -19.77 21.54 1.04
CA HIS A 215 -20.13 22.64 1.91
C HIS A 215 -21.23 22.25 2.89
N GLN A 216 -22.27 21.54 2.44
CA GLN A 216 -23.36 21.10 3.30
C GLN A 216 -22.87 20.14 4.40
N ILE A 217 -21.97 19.21 4.08
CA ILE A 217 -21.40 18.25 5.03
C ILE A 217 -20.51 18.98 6.05
N LYS A 218 -19.63 19.87 5.56
CA LYS A 218 -18.72 20.65 6.39
C LYS A 218 -19.48 21.55 7.37
N ASP A 219 -20.46 22.29 6.89
CA ASP A 219 -21.21 23.27 7.68
C ASP A 219 -22.18 22.59 8.65
N ALA A 220 -22.66 21.38 8.33
CA ALA A 220 -23.48 20.60 9.25
C ALA A 220 -22.68 20.06 10.44
N SER A 221 -21.53 19.42 10.20
CA SER A 221 -20.65 18.94 11.27
C SER A 221 -19.29 18.47 10.75
N ILE A 222 -18.21 18.91 11.41
CA ILE A 222 -16.86 18.38 11.19
C ILE A 222 -16.81 16.86 11.44
N ALA A 223 -17.54 16.36 12.43
CA ALA A 223 -17.59 14.92 12.73
C ALA A 223 -18.22 14.13 11.58
N LEU A 224 -19.27 14.67 10.94
CA LEU A 224 -19.90 14.05 9.78
C LEU A 224 -18.92 13.96 8.61
N PHE A 225 -18.14 15.02 8.35
CA PHE A 225 -17.10 14.97 7.33
C PHE A 225 -16.07 13.89 7.62
N ILE A 226 -15.58 13.78 8.86
CA ILE A 226 -14.62 12.76 9.27
C ILE A 226 -15.20 11.35 9.07
N VAL A 227 -16.49 11.13 9.32
CA VAL A 227 -17.15 9.84 9.04
C VAL A 227 -17.08 9.50 7.55
N PHE A 228 -17.48 10.41 6.66
CA PHE A 228 -17.40 10.17 5.21
C PHE A 228 -15.96 9.92 4.75
N PHE A 229 -15.01 10.70 5.28
CA PHE A 229 -13.60 10.55 4.94
C PHE A 229 -13.01 9.22 5.45
N THR A 230 -13.43 8.78 6.63
CA THR A 230 -13.08 7.48 7.19
C THR A 230 -13.69 6.34 6.38
N LEU A 231 -14.92 6.49 5.88
CA LEU A 231 -15.55 5.52 4.98
C LEU A 231 -14.82 5.42 3.64
N LEU A 232 -14.38 6.55 3.07
CA LEU A 232 -13.52 6.56 1.88
C LEU A 232 -12.26 5.72 2.14
N GLN A 233 -11.53 6.00 3.22
CA GLN A 233 -10.35 5.24 3.60
C GLN A 233 -10.66 3.76 3.87
N PHE A 234 -11.79 3.46 4.50
CA PHE A 234 -12.22 2.09 4.74
C PHE A 234 -12.41 1.31 3.44
N PHE A 235 -13.25 1.79 2.52
CA PHE A 235 -13.55 1.08 1.25
C PHE A 235 -12.40 1.13 0.24
N GLN A 236 -11.50 2.11 0.36
CA GLN A 236 -10.24 2.11 -0.37
C GLN A 236 -9.40 0.88 0.02
N ASN A 237 -9.29 0.60 1.32
CA ASN A 237 -8.51 -0.52 1.85
C ASN A 237 -9.27 -1.86 1.77
N PHE A 238 -10.56 -1.87 2.10
CA PHE A 238 -11.53 -2.96 1.85
C PHE A 238 -12.02 -2.95 0.41
N GLY A 239 -11.08 -3.11 -0.52
CA GLY A 239 -11.39 -2.88 -1.91
C GLY A 239 -10.12 -2.80 -2.75
N PRO A 240 -10.02 -1.79 -3.62
CA PRO A 240 -9.04 -1.77 -4.67
C PRO A 240 -7.61 -1.67 -4.15
N ASN A 241 -7.34 -1.06 -2.98
CA ASN A 241 -5.97 -0.93 -2.51
C ASN A 241 -5.31 -2.30 -2.32
N THR A 242 -5.95 -3.18 -1.56
CA THR A 242 -5.40 -4.51 -1.30
C THR A 242 -5.46 -5.42 -2.53
N THR A 243 -6.57 -5.42 -3.27
CA THR A 243 -6.76 -6.36 -4.40
C THR A 243 -5.85 -6.04 -5.58
N THR A 244 -5.51 -4.76 -5.78
CA THR A 244 -4.66 -4.33 -6.89
C THR A 244 -3.22 -4.83 -6.75
N PHE A 245 -2.73 -5.09 -5.53
CA PHE A 245 -1.45 -5.78 -5.36
C PHE A 245 -1.56 -7.29 -5.59
N ILE A 246 -2.70 -7.90 -5.24
CA ILE A 246 -2.91 -9.36 -5.30
C ILE A 246 -3.17 -9.83 -6.73
N VAL A 247 -4.13 -9.20 -7.42
CA VAL A 247 -4.63 -9.64 -8.73
C VAL A 247 -3.51 -9.79 -9.77
N PRO A 248 -2.59 -8.82 -9.98
CA PRO A 248 -1.52 -8.97 -10.96
C PRO A 248 -0.56 -10.12 -10.61
N GLY A 249 -0.36 -10.42 -9.31
CA GLY A 249 0.43 -11.56 -8.86
C GLY A 249 -0.21 -12.91 -9.19
N GLU A 250 -1.54 -12.99 -9.15
CA GLU A 250 -2.31 -14.21 -9.42
C GLU A 250 -2.60 -14.44 -10.91
N VAL A 251 -2.92 -13.38 -11.68
CA VAL A 251 -3.40 -13.52 -13.07
C VAL A 251 -2.27 -13.61 -14.10
N PHE A 252 -1.08 -13.10 -13.79
CA PHE A 252 0.04 -13.15 -14.74
C PHE A 252 0.79 -14.48 -14.66
N PRO A 253 1.15 -15.07 -15.83
CA PRO A 253 1.94 -16.30 -15.86
C PRO A 253 3.31 -16.06 -15.23
N THR A 254 3.85 -17.05 -14.51
CA THR A 254 5.12 -16.95 -13.77
C THR A 254 6.23 -16.32 -14.62
N ARG A 255 6.34 -16.70 -15.90
CA ARG A 255 7.34 -16.18 -16.85
C ARG A 255 7.31 -14.67 -17.05
N TYR A 256 6.15 -14.03 -16.97
CA TYR A 256 5.98 -12.57 -17.19
C TYR A 256 5.41 -11.85 -15.97
N ARG A 257 5.29 -12.53 -14.82
CA ARG A 257 4.63 -11.99 -13.62
C ARG A 257 5.32 -10.73 -13.13
N SER A 258 6.64 -10.74 -13.01
CA SER A 258 7.43 -9.59 -12.56
C SER A 258 7.28 -8.38 -13.49
N THR A 259 7.41 -8.59 -14.81
CA THR A 259 7.27 -7.52 -15.81
C THR A 259 5.84 -6.96 -15.86
N GLY A 260 4.82 -7.82 -15.90
CA GLY A 260 3.42 -7.39 -15.94
C GLY A 260 3.00 -6.67 -14.66
N HIS A 261 3.42 -7.18 -13.50
CA HIS A 261 3.22 -6.51 -12.21
C HIS A 261 3.94 -5.16 -12.17
N GLY A 262 5.19 -5.11 -12.65
CA GLY A 262 5.98 -3.88 -12.73
C GLY A 262 5.34 -2.81 -13.62
N ILE A 263 4.80 -3.19 -14.79
CA ILE A 263 4.06 -2.26 -15.67
C ILE A 263 2.81 -1.75 -14.95
N SER A 264 2.04 -2.63 -14.31
CA SER A 264 0.83 -2.23 -13.59
C SER A 264 1.16 -1.29 -12.43
N ALA A 265 2.23 -1.57 -11.68
CA ALA A 265 2.72 -0.74 -10.59
C ALA A 265 3.22 0.63 -11.09
N ALA A 266 3.93 0.66 -12.22
CA ALA A 266 4.37 1.90 -12.86
C ALA A 266 3.18 2.76 -13.28
N SER A 267 2.13 2.16 -13.84
CA SER A 267 0.87 2.86 -14.13
C SER A 267 0.24 3.43 -12.86
N GLY A 268 0.21 2.69 -11.76
CA GLY A 268 -0.20 3.21 -10.45
C GLY A 268 0.57 4.48 -10.07
N LYS A 269 1.91 4.45 -10.14
CA LYS A 269 2.74 5.62 -9.80
C LYS A 269 2.55 6.82 -10.72
N LEU A 270 2.24 6.61 -12.00
CA LEU A 270 1.80 7.70 -12.88
C LEU A 270 0.50 8.34 -12.38
N GLY A 271 -0.44 7.54 -11.90
CA GLY A 271 -1.66 8.03 -11.25
C GLY A 271 -1.37 8.87 -10.01
N ALA A 272 -0.44 8.41 -9.16
CA ALA A 272 -0.01 9.16 -7.97
C ALA A 272 0.61 10.52 -8.32
N ILE A 273 1.44 10.59 -9.37
CA ILE A 273 2.04 11.85 -9.85
C ILE A 273 0.95 12.82 -10.33
N ILE A 274 0.00 12.33 -11.13
CA ILE A 274 -1.11 13.16 -11.62
C ILE A 274 -1.94 13.69 -10.45
N ALA A 275 -2.20 12.86 -9.44
CA ALA A 275 -2.93 13.29 -8.25
C ALA A 275 -2.23 14.43 -7.52
N GLN A 276 -0.90 14.40 -7.41
CA GLN A 276 -0.14 15.41 -6.68
C GLN A 276 0.09 16.70 -7.48
N VAL A 277 0.18 16.63 -8.80
CA VAL A 277 0.43 17.80 -9.66
C VAL A 277 -0.87 18.47 -10.10
N GLY A 278 -1.93 17.67 -10.29
CA GLY A 278 -3.20 18.13 -10.84
C GLY A 278 -4.23 18.60 -9.81
N PHE A 279 -4.08 18.24 -8.54
CA PHE A 279 -5.02 18.54 -7.45
C PHE A 279 -4.27 18.91 -6.17
#